data_AF-A0A7C1HA64-F1
#
_entry.id   AF-A0A7C1HA64-F1
#
_cell.length_a   1.000
_cell.length_b   1.000
_cell.length_c   1.000
_cell.angle_alpha   90.00
_cell.angle_beta   90.00
_cell.angle_gamma   90.00
#
_symmetry.space_group_name_H-M   'P 1'
#
loop_
_entity.id
_entity.type
_entity.pdbx_description
1 polymer ?
#
loop_
_entity_poly.entity_id
_entity_poly.type
_entity_poly.pdbx_seq_one_letter_code
_entity_poly.pdbx_strand_id
1 'polypeptide(L)'
;MPAGEKSLLRFVTTGSVDDGKSTLIGRLLYETKSIYEDQYQAIEKTSQKRGLKEVELAYLLDGLAAEREQGITIDVAYRYFETDKRKFIITDSPGHVQYTKNMVTGASKADCAVILIDARNGVLTQSKRHGFLISLLQIPHLIVAVNKMDLVNYSQEIFSRIVEEYADFSQKLDIHDIVFIPVSALKGDNVAVKSKKMPWYEGTTLLNNLENLNISADRNLVDFRFPVQYVIRPHADFRGFAGKVVSGTITPFEEVVVLPSGKITSVKSIVTYDGELKEAFAPQSIVVTFNDEVDVSRGDMIVRKKNLPLIESFLEAIICWMDDEPMTMDSSFIMKHTTRSVRASVKNIVYKIDVNTLHRQPADTFMLNDIGRVEIKLAAPIFFDPYKINHATGRFILIDPQTNRTVAAGMIRDAARRVEDYVAGGPDEEGKQKKSPHTVWRELNIKLAEREEQNKHRAVVLWLTGLSGSGKSTIAMELEQRLFKRGCKTALLDGDLLRHGLCSDLVFSPADRKENIRRAGETAKLFFEHGNIVLCTFISPFKEDRNFVRGLLEPGKFVEIYIYCSIDECRKRDPNGLYKKALSGSIKNFTGIDSPYEIPDNPELILDTQKMPVEKCVDMLEDYLVKKSVLPEK
;
A
#
# COMPACT_ATOMS: atom_id res chain seq x y z
N MET A 1 4.45 9.23 31.13
CA MET A 1 5.21 10.46 30.89
C MET A 1 5.41 11.15 32.23
N PRO A 2 6.57 11.76 32.51
CA PRO A 2 6.77 12.52 33.75
C PRO A 2 5.73 13.65 33.83
N ALA A 3 5.27 13.97 35.04
CA ALA A 3 4.29 15.02 35.26
C ALA A 3 4.87 16.39 34.85
N GLY A 4 4.34 16.98 33.77
CA GLY A 4 4.72 18.32 33.29
C GLY A 4 5.12 18.40 31.81
N GLU A 5 5.33 17.28 31.10
CA GLU A 5 5.72 17.31 29.68
C GLU A 5 4.49 17.40 28.76
N LYS A 6 4.26 18.58 28.14
CA LYS A 6 3.21 18.77 27.12
C LYS A 6 3.48 17.87 25.91
N SER A 7 2.46 17.15 25.44
CA SER A 7 2.59 16.30 24.23
C SER A 7 2.84 17.16 22.97
N LEU A 8 3.46 16.57 21.94
CA LEU A 8 3.79 17.24 20.68
C LEU A 8 2.91 16.70 19.54
N LEU A 9 2.24 17.58 18.80
CA LEU A 9 1.56 17.27 17.54
C LEU A 9 2.27 17.93 16.36
N ARG A 10 2.58 17.16 15.33
CA ARG A 10 3.01 17.69 14.03
C ARG A 10 1.84 17.62 13.08
N PHE A 11 1.44 18.74 12.48
CA PHE A 11 0.42 18.70 11.44
C PHE A 11 0.80 19.53 10.23
N VAL A 12 0.32 19.09 9.08
CA VAL A 12 0.52 19.76 7.79
C VAL A 12 -0.77 20.44 7.35
N THR A 13 -0.67 21.68 6.89
CA THR A 13 -1.79 22.40 6.27
C THR A 13 -1.67 22.32 4.75
N THR A 14 -2.77 21.96 4.10
CA THR A 14 -2.86 21.87 2.64
C THR A 14 -4.24 22.28 2.16
N GLY A 15 -4.40 22.47 0.86
CA GLY A 15 -5.54 23.18 0.27
C GLY A 15 -5.15 23.93 -1.00
N SER A 16 -6.14 24.27 -1.80
CA SER A 16 -5.99 25.00 -3.06
C SER A 16 -5.38 26.39 -2.84
N VAL A 17 -4.93 26.99 -3.94
CA VAL A 17 -4.66 28.44 -3.97
C VAL A 17 -5.92 29.16 -3.53
N ASP A 18 -5.75 30.17 -2.67
CA ASP A 18 -6.81 30.96 -2.04
C ASP A 18 -7.73 30.27 -1.04
N ASP A 19 -7.56 28.99 -0.69
CA ASP A 19 -8.40 28.35 0.35
C ASP A 19 -8.21 28.93 1.76
N GLY A 20 -7.26 29.86 1.94
CA GLY A 20 -7.04 30.60 3.19
C GLY A 20 -6.12 29.91 4.19
N LYS A 21 -5.16 29.11 3.71
CA LYS A 21 -4.19 28.38 4.54
C LYS A 21 -3.37 29.31 5.43
N SER A 22 -2.74 30.31 4.83
CA SER A 22 -1.93 31.30 5.55
C SER A 22 -2.79 32.09 6.54
N THR A 23 -3.99 32.51 6.16
CA THR A 23 -4.92 33.18 7.08
C THR A 23 -5.28 32.29 8.27
N LEU A 24 -5.53 30.99 8.07
CA LEU A 24 -5.84 30.04 9.15
C LEU A 24 -4.66 29.85 10.11
N ILE A 25 -3.46 29.65 9.58
CA ILE A 25 -2.25 29.50 10.39
C ILE A 25 -2.00 30.78 11.19
N GLY A 26 -2.10 31.96 10.54
CA GLY A 26 -1.95 33.24 11.21
C GLY A 26 -3.00 33.43 12.31
N ARG A 27 -4.24 32.96 12.09
CA ARG A 27 -5.30 32.97 13.10
C ARG A 27 -4.99 32.09 14.30
N LEU A 28 -4.50 30.88 14.08
CA LEU A 28 -4.08 29.99 15.17
C LEU A 28 -2.94 30.60 15.99
N LEU A 29 -1.95 31.20 15.34
CA LEU A 29 -0.83 31.87 16.01
C LEU A 29 -1.30 33.08 16.85
N TYR A 30 -2.28 33.83 16.34
CA TYR A 30 -2.89 34.95 17.05
C TYR A 30 -3.70 34.48 18.26
N GLU A 31 -4.62 33.52 18.08
CA GLU A 31 -5.52 33.06 19.14
C GLU A 31 -4.79 32.30 20.25
N THR A 32 -3.63 31.71 19.96
CA THR A 32 -2.75 31.08 20.96
C THR A 32 -1.78 32.05 21.61
N LYS A 33 -1.87 33.36 21.32
CA LYS A 33 -0.98 34.42 21.83
C LYS A 33 0.50 34.16 21.56
N SER A 34 0.81 33.47 20.46
CA SER A 34 2.18 33.20 20.02
C SER A 34 2.80 34.39 19.28
N ILE A 35 1.97 35.41 18.95
CA ILE A 35 2.38 36.64 18.28
C ILE A 35 2.44 37.77 19.31
N TYR A 36 3.55 38.52 19.30
CA TYR A 36 3.69 39.71 20.14
C TYR A 36 2.85 40.88 19.61
N GLU A 37 2.38 41.73 20.52
CA GLU A 37 1.45 42.84 20.22
C GLU A 37 2.01 43.83 19.18
N ASP A 38 3.32 44.06 19.18
CA ASP A 38 4.02 44.93 18.24
C ASP A 38 4.01 44.38 16.81
N GLN A 39 4.17 43.06 16.63
CA GLN A 39 4.06 42.40 15.33
C GLN A 39 2.63 42.49 14.79
N TYR A 40 1.62 42.31 15.66
CA TYR A 40 0.22 42.46 15.26
C TYR A 40 -0.08 43.89 14.79
N GLN A 41 0.35 44.91 15.55
CA GLN A 41 0.18 46.32 15.17
C GLN A 41 0.88 46.68 13.85
N ALA A 42 2.04 46.08 13.57
CA ALA A 42 2.74 46.28 12.29
C ALA A 42 1.94 45.71 11.10
N ILE A 43 1.30 44.56 11.28
CA ILE A 43 0.44 43.94 10.27
C ILE A 43 -0.83 44.76 10.08
N GLU A 44 -1.48 45.19 11.16
CA GLU A 44 -2.68 46.02 11.11
C GLU A 44 -2.44 47.31 10.31
N LYS A 45 -1.33 48.02 10.58
CA LYS A 45 -0.92 49.20 9.80
C LYS A 45 -0.71 48.87 8.32
N THR A 46 -0.17 47.69 8.01
CA THR A 46 0.09 47.26 6.63
C THR A 46 -1.21 46.91 5.89
N SER A 47 -2.15 46.24 6.56
CA SER A 47 -3.48 45.94 6.03
C SER A 47 -4.27 47.24 5.77
N GLN A 48 -4.22 48.20 6.69
CA GLN A 48 -4.84 49.52 6.52
C GLN A 48 -4.23 50.31 5.36
N LYS A 49 -2.90 50.30 5.20
CA LYS A 49 -2.20 50.94 4.06
C LYS A 49 -2.65 50.38 2.71
N ARG A 50 -3.06 49.11 2.66
CA ARG A 50 -3.59 48.45 1.45
C ARG A 50 -5.12 48.56 1.31
N GLY A 51 -5.79 49.30 2.20
CA GLY A 51 -7.23 49.55 2.14
C GLY A 51 -8.11 48.41 2.64
N LEU A 52 -7.55 47.42 3.35
CA LEU A 52 -8.32 46.31 3.92
C LEU A 52 -9.00 46.75 5.23
N LYS A 53 -10.28 46.40 5.39
CA LYS A 53 -11.07 46.71 6.61
C LYS A 53 -10.73 45.80 7.79
N GLU A 54 -10.20 44.62 7.52
CA GLU A 54 -9.81 43.63 8.54
C GLU A 54 -8.32 43.32 8.43
N VAL A 55 -7.73 42.87 9.53
CA VAL A 55 -6.31 42.54 9.61
C VAL A 55 -6.07 41.22 8.88
N GLU A 56 -5.26 41.27 7.83
CA GLU A 56 -4.90 40.09 7.04
C GLU A 56 -3.73 39.36 7.70
N LEU A 57 -4.06 38.33 8.49
CA LEU A 57 -3.08 37.56 9.25
C LEU A 57 -2.16 36.70 8.36
N ALA A 58 -2.50 36.50 7.09
CA ALA A 58 -1.60 35.84 6.14
C ALA A 58 -0.23 36.55 6.03
N TYR A 59 -0.17 37.88 6.22
CA TYR A 59 1.07 38.65 6.17
C TYR A 59 2.10 38.29 7.24
N LEU A 60 1.68 37.59 8.30
CA LEU A 60 2.60 37.05 9.31
C LEU A 60 3.50 35.93 8.72
N LEU A 61 3.03 35.24 7.69
CA LEU A 61 3.62 33.98 7.23
C LEU A 61 4.52 34.14 6.01
N ASP A 62 4.26 35.14 5.17
CA ASP A 62 5.00 35.41 3.94
C ASP A 62 6.42 35.92 4.27
N GLY A 63 7.37 34.99 4.40
CA GLY A 63 8.76 35.28 4.76
C GLY A 63 9.65 35.66 3.57
N LEU A 64 9.35 35.16 2.37
CA LEU A 64 10.13 35.39 1.15
C LEU A 64 9.52 36.50 0.29
N ALA A 65 10.37 37.41 -0.22
CA ALA A 65 9.94 38.48 -1.12
C ALA A 65 9.22 37.96 -2.38
N ALA A 66 9.64 36.81 -2.91
CA ALA A 66 9.02 36.15 -4.05
C ALA A 66 7.63 35.55 -3.74
N GLU A 67 7.41 35.04 -2.52
CA GLU A 67 6.09 34.58 -2.06
C GLU A 67 5.12 35.76 -1.97
N ARG A 68 5.60 36.92 -1.51
CA ARG A 68 4.81 38.16 -1.39
C ARG A 68 4.40 38.76 -2.73
N GLU A 69 5.20 38.59 -3.78
CA GLU A 69 4.89 39.07 -5.13
C GLU A 69 3.87 38.19 -5.86
N GLN A 70 3.89 36.87 -5.60
CA GLN A 70 3.01 35.91 -6.26
C GLN A 70 1.79 35.47 -5.45
N GLY A 71 1.74 35.76 -4.14
CA GLY A 71 0.62 35.41 -3.27
C GLY A 71 0.48 33.91 -3.01
N ILE A 72 1.57 33.13 -3.13
CA ILE A 72 1.58 31.67 -2.94
C ILE A 72 2.73 31.23 -2.03
N THR A 73 2.53 30.18 -1.23
CA THR A 73 3.59 29.49 -0.47
C THR A 73 4.48 28.69 -1.43
N ILE A 74 5.79 28.91 -1.43
CA ILE A 74 6.74 28.29 -2.36
C ILE A 74 7.52 27.15 -1.68
N ASP A 75 7.97 27.35 -0.44
CA ASP A 75 8.77 26.36 0.30
C ASP A 75 8.07 25.88 1.59
N VAL A 76 8.53 24.76 2.14
CA VAL A 76 7.99 24.21 3.39
C VAL A 76 8.45 25.05 4.57
N ALA A 77 7.54 25.83 5.16
CA ALA A 77 7.82 26.57 6.38
C ALA A 77 7.39 25.78 7.63
N TYR A 78 8.27 25.71 8.63
CA TYR A 78 7.93 25.16 9.95
C TYR A 78 7.60 26.29 10.91
N ARG A 79 6.43 26.22 11.54
CA ARG A 79 6.00 27.16 12.60
C ARG A 79 5.75 26.39 13.89
N TYR A 80 5.99 27.06 15.01
CA TYR A 80 5.90 26.48 16.35
C TYR A 80 4.94 27.32 17.16
N PHE A 81 4.02 26.66 17.85
CA PHE A 81 3.17 27.29 18.84
C PHE A 81 2.82 26.28 19.93
N GLU A 82 2.33 26.77 21.06
CA GLU A 82 1.84 25.91 22.12
C GLU A 82 0.57 26.45 22.76
N THR A 83 -0.21 25.55 23.32
CA THR A 83 -1.31 25.87 24.23
C THR A 83 -0.96 25.37 25.62
N ASP A 84 -1.84 25.56 26.59
CA ASP A 84 -1.67 25.03 27.94
C ASP A 84 -1.58 23.49 27.96
N LYS A 85 -2.21 22.82 26.99
CA LYS A 85 -2.26 21.35 26.91
C LYS A 85 -1.17 20.73 26.03
N ARG A 86 -0.76 21.40 24.94
CA ARG A 86 -0.03 20.74 23.86
C ARG A 86 0.92 21.67 23.10
N LYS A 87 2.03 21.13 22.61
CA LYS A 87 2.96 21.79 21.68
C LYS A 87 2.64 21.37 20.25
N PHE A 88 2.79 22.31 19.32
CA PHE A 88 2.45 22.11 17.91
C PHE A 88 3.60 22.50 16.99
N ILE A 89 3.80 21.70 15.96
CA ILE A 89 4.64 22.03 14.81
C ILE A 89 3.74 22.04 13.58
N ILE A 90 3.60 23.20 12.96
CA ILE A 90 2.87 23.37 11.71
C ILE A 90 3.86 23.28 10.57
N THR A 91 3.54 22.46 9.59
CA THR A 91 4.20 22.44 8.30
C THR A 91 3.29 23.12 7.28
N ASP A 92 3.66 24.32 6.85
CA ASP A 92 2.96 24.99 5.76
C ASP A 92 3.45 24.43 4.43
N SER A 93 2.57 23.75 3.70
CA SER A 93 2.90 23.12 2.43
C SER A 93 2.23 23.84 1.25
N PRO A 94 2.99 24.11 0.17
CA PRO A 94 2.44 24.69 -1.05
C PRO A 94 1.28 23.87 -1.60
N GLY A 95 0.25 24.54 -2.13
CA GLY A 95 -0.96 23.89 -2.69
C GLY A 95 -0.90 23.64 -4.19
N HIS A 96 0.17 24.07 -4.86
CA HIS A 96 0.27 24.08 -6.31
C HIS A 96 0.92 22.80 -6.85
N VAL A 97 0.53 22.40 -8.06
CA VAL A 97 0.92 21.14 -8.73
C VAL A 97 2.43 20.93 -8.78
N GLN A 98 3.18 22.02 -8.98
CA GLN A 98 4.64 22.02 -9.12
C GLN A 98 5.41 21.73 -7.83
N TYR A 99 4.73 21.71 -6.67
CA TYR A 99 5.38 21.60 -5.36
C TYR A 99 5.00 20.32 -4.60
N THR A 100 4.66 19.25 -5.32
CA THR A 100 4.33 17.95 -4.71
C THR A 100 5.49 17.40 -3.89
N LYS A 101 6.74 17.60 -4.33
CA LYS A 101 7.94 17.25 -3.56
C LYS A 101 7.99 17.93 -2.19
N ASN A 102 7.53 19.18 -2.10
CA ASN A 102 7.51 19.95 -0.85
C ASN A 102 6.41 19.40 0.08
N MET A 103 5.25 19.06 -0.48
CA MET A 103 4.21 18.39 0.29
C MET A 103 4.69 17.02 0.80
N VAL A 104 5.30 16.18 -0.04
CA VAL A 104 5.80 14.85 0.36
C VAL A 104 6.84 14.95 1.48
N THR A 105 7.81 15.84 1.35
CA THR A 105 8.84 16.04 2.38
C THR A 105 8.25 16.57 3.69
N GLY A 106 7.39 17.59 3.63
CA GLY A 106 6.75 18.18 4.81
C GLY A 106 5.77 17.25 5.51
N ALA A 107 4.92 16.57 4.75
CA ALA A 107 3.86 15.70 5.24
C ALA A 107 4.40 14.34 5.75
N SER A 108 5.60 13.90 5.34
CA SER A 108 6.20 12.62 5.77
C SER A 108 6.48 12.48 7.28
N LYS A 109 6.37 13.58 8.04
CA LYS A 109 6.54 13.62 9.50
C LYS A 109 5.29 14.10 10.22
N ALA A 110 4.20 14.33 9.50
CA ALA A 110 2.96 14.82 10.07
C ALA A 110 2.20 13.67 10.75
N ASP A 111 1.71 13.95 11.95
CA ASP A 111 0.80 13.07 12.69
C ASP A 111 -0.65 13.33 12.25
N CYS A 112 -0.96 14.54 11.76
CA CYS A 112 -2.28 14.96 11.29
C CYS A 112 -2.16 15.84 10.03
N ALA A 113 -3.16 15.80 9.16
CA ALA A 113 -3.28 16.74 8.05
C ALA A 113 -4.54 17.61 8.21
N VAL A 114 -4.45 18.89 7.83
CA VAL A 114 -5.59 19.81 7.76
C VAL A 114 -5.74 20.26 6.31
N ILE A 115 -6.77 19.76 5.63
CA ILE A 115 -7.16 20.18 4.28
C ILE A 115 -8.17 21.32 4.40
N LEU A 116 -7.86 22.48 3.84
CA LEU A 116 -8.81 23.56 3.70
C LEU A 116 -9.59 23.41 2.39
N ILE A 117 -10.88 23.74 2.44
CA ILE A 117 -11.77 23.80 1.27
C ILE A 117 -12.56 25.11 1.34
N ASP A 118 -12.45 25.98 0.34
CA ASP A 118 -13.29 27.18 0.24
C ASP A 118 -14.76 26.81 0.03
N ALA A 119 -15.63 27.19 0.97
CA ALA A 119 -17.06 26.88 0.95
C ALA A 119 -17.79 27.42 -0.29
N ARG A 120 -17.26 28.46 -0.96
CA ARG A 120 -17.82 29.00 -2.20
C ARG A 120 -17.59 28.08 -3.39
N ASN A 121 -16.42 27.45 -3.43
CA ASN A 121 -15.96 26.65 -4.56
C ASN A 121 -16.29 25.16 -4.40
N GLY A 122 -16.44 24.70 -3.16
CA GLY A 122 -16.66 23.29 -2.87
C GLY A 122 -15.41 22.43 -3.14
N VAL A 123 -15.59 21.13 -3.35
CA VAL A 123 -14.46 20.21 -3.47
C VAL A 123 -13.83 20.31 -4.86
N LEU A 124 -12.58 20.78 -4.90
CA LEU A 124 -11.82 20.91 -6.14
C LEU A 124 -10.93 19.69 -6.41
N THR A 125 -10.44 19.57 -7.64
CA THR A 125 -9.44 18.55 -8.02
C THR A 125 -8.20 18.63 -7.13
N GLN A 126 -7.79 19.84 -6.71
CA GLN A 126 -6.67 20.02 -5.78
C GLN A 126 -6.98 19.48 -4.37
N SER A 127 -8.20 19.66 -3.87
CA SER A 127 -8.64 19.10 -2.57
C SER A 127 -8.61 17.57 -2.60
N LYS A 128 -9.05 16.97 -3.71
CA LYS A 128 -9.01 15.51 -3.96
C LYS A 128 -7.56 15.00 -4.03
N ARG A 129 -6.71 15.70 -4.78
CA ARG A 129 -5.27 15.43 -4.86
C ARG A 129 -4.57 15.44 -3.50
N HIS A 130 -4.81 16.46 -2.68
CA HIS A 130 -4.20 16.54 -1.36
C HIS A 130 -4.65 15.39 -0.46
N GLY A 131 -5.93 15.05 -0.47
CA GLY A 131 -6.44 13.86 0.22
C GLY A 131 -5.76 12.57 -0.23
N PHE A 132 -5.57 12.40 -1.54
CA PHE A 132 -4.85 11.25 -2.07
C PHE A 132 -3.38 11.19 -1.61
N LEU A 133 -2.66 12.31 -1.63
CA LEU A 133 -1.27 12.38 -1.16
C LEU A 133 -1.17 12.07 0.34
N ILE A 134 -2.10 12.57 1.14
CA ILE A 134 -2.19 12.30 2.59
C ILE A 134 -2.41 10.80 2.84
N SER A 135 -3.31 10.17 2.09
CA SER A 135 -3.54 8.72 2.14
C SER A 135 -2.30 7.92 1.73
N LEU A 136 -1.62 8.36 0.67
CA LEU A 136 -0.40 7.72 0.19
C LEU A 136 0.73 7.78 1.24
N LEU A 137 0.88 8.93 1.89
CA LEU A 137 1.85 9.14 2.96
C LEU A 137 1.44 8.51 4.29
N GLN A 138 0.24 7.91 4.33
CA GLN A 138 -0.34 7.21 5.48
C GLN A 138 -0.40 8.11 6.72
N ILE A 139 -0.80 9.37 6.54
CA ILE A 139 -1.04 10.26 7.68
C ILE A 139 -2.30 9.76 8.40
N PRO A 140 -2.24 9.40 9.69
CA PRO A 140 -3.34 8.72 10.37
C PRO A 140 -4.62 9.55 10.45
N HIS A 141 -4.47 10.85 10.71
CA HIS A 141 -5.60 11.74 10.99
C HIS A 141 -5.74 12.83 9.94
N LEU A 142 -6.98 13.02 9.46
CA LEU A 142 -7.33 14.06 8.51
C LEU A 142 -8.45 14.96 9.04
N ILE A 143 -8.21 16.27 9.03
CA ILE A 143 -9.22 17.29 9.30
C ILE A 143 -9.51 18.01 8.00
N VAL A 144 -10.78 18.06 7.61
CA VAL A 144 -11.27 18.85 6.48
C VAL A 144 -11.93 20.11 7.04
N ALA A 145 -11.21 21.23 6.93
CA ALA A 145 -11.66 22.55 7.36
C ALA A 145 -12.39 23.24 6.20
N VAL A 146 -13.72 23.28 6.25
CA VAL A 146 -14.54 23.99 5.25
C VAL A 146 -14.50 25.48 5.60
N ASN A 147 -13.60 26.21 4.93
CA ASN A 147 -13.25 27.58 5.24
C ASN A 147 -14.15 28.60 4.50
N LYS A 148 -14.11 29.86 4.94
CA LYS A 148 -14.87 30.99 4.38
C LYS A 148 -16.39 30.84 4.50
N MET A 149 -16.85 30.19 5.57
CA MET A 149 -18.29 30.08 5.87
C MET A 149 -18.98 31.45 5.99
N ASP A 150 -18.23 32.49 6.32
CA ASP A 150 -18.72 33.88 6.37
C ASP A 150 -19.16 34.42 5.02
N LEU A 151 -18.57 33.95 3.91
CA LEU A 151 -18.92 34.38 2.56
C LEU A 151 -20.13 33.64 1.98
N VAL A 152 -20.54 32.54 2.62
CA VAL A 152 -21.73 31.75 2.26
C VAL A 152 -22.81 31.85 3.33
N ASN A 153 -22.81 32.95 4.08
CA ASN A 153 -23.79 33.25 5.14
C ASN A 153 -23.97 32.13 6.17
N TYR A 154 -22.90 31.35 6.44
CA TYR A 154 -22.90 30.26 7.42
C TYR A 154 -23.95 29.17 7.14
N SER A 155 -24.28 28.93 5.86
CA SER A 155 -25.27 27.92 5.42
C SER A 155 -24.86 26.48 5.78
N GLN A 156 -25.78 25.77 6.44
CA GLN A 156 -25.62 24.35 6.77
C GLN A 156 -25.69 23.47 5.51
N GLU A 157 -26.51 23.84 4.54
CA GLU A 157 -26.73 23.09 3.31
C GLU A 157 -25.45 23.04 2.47
N ILE A 158 -24.76 24.18 2.33
CA ILE A 158 -23.48 24.25 1.60
C ILE A 158 -22.42 23.40 2.28
N PHE A 159 -22.32 23.47 3.62
CA PHE A 159 -21.40 22.64 4.38
C PHE A 159 -21.69 21.15 4.18
N SER A 160 -22.95 20.74 4.34
CA SER A 160 -23.37 19.33 4.24
C SER A 160 -23.07 18.76 2.85
N ARG A 161 -23.34 19.53 1.79
CA ARG A 161 -23.01 19.13 0.41
C ARG A 161 -21.51 18.90 0.20
N ILE A 162 -20.65 19.77 0.76
CA ILE A 162 -19.19 19.62 0.66
C ILE A 162 -18.72 18.39 1.44
N VAL A 163 -19.31 18.15 2.62
CA VAL A 163 -19.03 16.97 3.43
C VAL A 163 -19.40 15.69 2.68
N GLU A 164 -20.59 15.63 2.09
CA GLU A 164 -21.04 14.48 1.29
C GLU A 164 -20.11 14.23 0.09
N GLU A 165 -19.81 15.26 -0.71
CA GLU A 165 -18.93 15.11 -1.87
C GLU A 165 -17.53 14.63 -1.48
N TYR A 166 -16.97 15.17 -0.38
CA TYR A 166 -15.65 14.76 0.08
C TYR A 166 -15.67 13.37 0.71
N ALA A 167 -16.73 13.02 1.44
CA ALA A 167 -16.89 11.70 2.04
C ALA A 167 -16.95 10.61 0.95
N ASP A 168 -17.74 10.81 -0.12
CA ASP A 168 -17.80 9.90 -1.28
C ASP A 168 -16.45 9.72 -1.96
N PHE A 169 -15.68 10.81 -2.08
CA PHE A 169 -14.31 10.74 -2.58
C PHE A 169 -13.38 9.95 -1.64
N SER A 170 -13.49 10.19 -0.33
CA SER A 170 -12.62 9.59 0.68
C SER A 170 -12.80 8.08 0.84
N GLN A 171 -13.94 7.51 0.44
CA GLN A 171 -14.14 6.05 0.40
C GLN A 171 -13.14 5.31 -0.50
N LYS A 172 -12.53 6.01 -1.46
CA LYS A 172 -11.48 5.46 -2.34
C LYS A 172 -10.08 5.56 -1.73
N LEU A 173 -9.95 6.28 -0.62
CA LEU A 173 -8.70 6.52 0.08
C LEU A 173 -8.57 5.57 1.26
N ASP A 174 -7.32 5.26 1.58
CA ASP A 174 -6.95 4.50 2.77
C ASP A 174 -6.74 5.48 3.93
N ILE A 175 -7.83 6.11 4.39
CA ILE A 175 -7.86 7.03 5.54
C ILE A 175 -9.09 6.69 6.38
N HIS A 176 -8.89 6.42 7.67
CA HIS A 176 -9.96 5.95 8.56
C HIS A 176 -10.48 7.02 9.51
N ASP A 177 -9.70 8.06 9.82
CA ASP A 177 -10.10 9.14 10.72
C ASP A 177 -10.17 10.48 9.97
N ILE A 178 -11.40 10.86 9.62
CA ILE A 178 -11.70 12.12 8.91
C ILE A 178 -12.71 12.93 9.72
N VAL A 179 -12.33 14.16 10.06
CA VAL A 179 -13.18 15.11 10.80
C VAL A 179 -13.47 16.34 9.95
N PHE A 180 -14.74 16.72 9.84
CA PHE A 180 -15.17 17.92 9.12
C PHE A 180 -15.49 19.07 10.08
N ILE A 181 -14.91 20.25 9.83
CA ILE A 181 -15.11 21.44 10.68
C ILE A 181 -15.43 22.66 9.79
N PRO A 182 -16.60 23.29 9.93
CA PRO A 182 -16.91 24.55 9.25
C PRO A 182 -16.20 25.70 9.97
N VAL A 183 -15.36 26.46 9.27
CA VAL A 183 -14.55 27.54 9.84
C VAL A 183 -14.64 28.82 9.02
N SER A 184 -14.34 29.95 9.68
CA SER A 184 -13.91 31.17 8.98
C SER A 184 -12.57 31.60 9.57
N ALA A 185 -11.49 31.37 8.83
CA ALA A 185 -10.14 31.74 9.26
C ALA A 185 -10.01 33.25 9.52
N LEU A 186 -10.66 34.08 8.70
CA LEU A 186 -10.63 35.54 8.82
C LEU A 186 -11.37 36.02 10.06
N LYS A 187 -12.60 35.52 10.29
CA LYS A 187 -13.44 35.93 11.43
C LYS A 187 -13.11 35.21 12.74
N GLY A 188 -12.43 34.06 12.66
CA GLY A 188 -12.13 33.16 13.79
C GLY A 188 -13.26 32.21 14.18
N ASP A 189 -14.34 32.16 13.41
CA ASP A 189 -15.47 31.28 13.69
C ASP A 189 -15.01 29.80 13.65
N ASN A 190 -15.21 29.08 14.75
CA ASN A 190 -14.83 27.66 14.97
C ASN A 190 -13.31 27.34 14.85
N VAL A 191 -12.43 28.35 14.87
CA VAL A 191 -10.97 28.14 14.87
C VAL A 191 -10.50 27.77 16.28
N ALA A 192 -10.36 28.73 17.21
CA ALA A 192 -10.23 28.43 18.64
C ALA A 192 -11.58 28.44 19.38
N VAL A 193 -12.46 29.38 19.04
CA VAL A 193 -13.72 29.63 19.75
C VAL A 193 -14.93 29.15 18.93
N LYS A 194 -15.90 28.52 19.59
CA LYS A 194 -17.14 28.05 18.95
C LYS A 194 -17.96 29.24 18.46
N SER A 195 -18.38 29.20 17.20
CA SER A 195 -19.17 30.26 16.58
C SER A 195 -20.61 30.27 17.09
N LYS A 196 -21.14 31.47 17.39
CA LYS A 196 -22.57 31.67 17.66
C LYS A 196 -23.41 31.71 16.38
N LYS A 197 -22.78 31.90 15.21
CA LYS A 197 -23.47 32.04 13.91
C LYS A 197 -23.78 30.69 13.25
N MET A 198 -23.14 29.63 13.71
CA MET A 198 -23.37 28.25 13.26
C MET A 198 -23.89 27.39 14.42
N PRO A 199 -25.08 27.69 14.99
CA PRO A 199 -25.63 26.91 16.11
C PRO A 199 -25.94 25.47 15.71
N TRP A 200 -26.14 25.20 14.42
CA TRP A 200 -26.35 23.88 13.85
C TRP A 200 -25.10 22.99 13.87
N TYR A 201 -23.90 23.55 14.07
CA TYR A 201 -22.67 22.76 14.17
C TYR A 201 -22.42 22.33 15.63
N GLU A 202 -22.68 21.06 15.90
CA GLU A 202 -22.51 20.49 17.24
C GLU A 202 -21.06 20.09 17.56
N GLY A 203 -20.22 19.92 16.54
CA GLY A 203 -18.82 19.50 16.68
C GLY A 203 -17.91 20.47 17.43
N THR A 204 -16.64 20.06 17.58
CA THR A 204 -15.60 20.82 18.28
C THR A 204 -14.92 21.84 17.37
N THR A 205 -14.28 22.86 17.95
CA THR A 205 -13.43 23.79 17.20
C THR A 205 -12.17 23.10 16.67
N LEU A 206 -11.54 23.70 15.65
CA LEU A 206 -10.30 23.19 15.08
C LEU A 206 -9.20 23.02 16.13
N LEU A 207 -8.96 24.06 16.95
CA LEU A 207 -7.94 24.02 17.99
C LEU A 207 -8.22 22.93 19.03
N ASN A 208 -9.47 22.81 19.48
CA ASN A 208 -9.83 21.78 20.45
C ASN A 208 -9.66 20.36 19.87
N ASN A 209 -9.94 20.16 18.58
CA ASN A 209 -9.67 18.88 17.93
C ASN A 209 -8.15 18.57 17.92
N LEU A 210 -7.32 19.53 17.49
CA LEU A 210 -5.86 19.41 17.48
C LEU A 210 -5.27 19.18 18.89
N GLU A 211 -5.82 19.79 19.93
CA GLU A 211 -5.39 19.60 21.32
C GLU A 211 -5.63 18.18 21.83
N ASN A 212 -6.78 17.58 21.49
CA ASN A 212 -7.21 16.31 22.07
C ASN A 212 -6.93 15.08 21.19
N LEU A 213 -6.35 15.29 20.00
CA LEU A 213 -6.05 14.22 19.04
C LEU A 213 -4.99 13.24 19.60
N ASN A 214 -5.34 11.96 19.68
CA ASN A 214 -4.54 10.96 20.38
C ASN A 214 -3.53 10.23 19.48
N ILE A 215 -2.34 10.81 19.32
CA ILE A 215 -1.24 10.24 18.52
C ILE A 215 -0.58 9.02 19.19
N SER A 216 -0.86 8.77 20.47
CA SER A 216 -0.16 7.71 21.21
C SER A 216 -0.56 6.32 20.72
N ALA A 217 -1.79 6.18 20.21
CA ALA A 217 -2.34 4.94 19.68
C ALA A 217 -1.68 4.52 18.36
N ASP A 218 -1.18 5.47 17.56
CA ASP A 218 -0.56 5.20 16.26
C ASP A 218 0.87 4.68 16.38
N ARG A 219 1.44 4.69 17.59
CA ARG A 219 2.80 4.20 17.79
C ARG A 219 2.81 2.68 17.72
N ASN A 220 3.59 2.15 16.79
CA ASN A 220 3.89 0.73 16.77
C ASN A 220 4.80 0.37 17.97
N LEU A 221 4.18 -0.10 19.05
CA LEU A 221 4.84 -0.58 20.28
C LEU A 221 5.05 -2.10 20.29
N VAL A 222 4.63 -2.80 19.23
CA VAL A 222 4.70 -4.26 19.13
C VAL A 222 5.97 -4.71 18.40
N ASP A 223 6.24 -4.12 17.25
CA ASP A 223 7.32 -4.53 16.35
C ASP A 223 8.63 -3.88 16.75
N PHE A 224 9.45 -4.56 17.56
CA PHE A 224 10.75 -4.03 17.94
C PHE A 224 11.71 -3.98 16.75
N ARG A 225 12.12 -2.76 16.38
CA ARG A 225 13.09 -2.47 15.32
C ARG A 225 14.12 -1.50 15.87
N PHE A 226 15.35 -1.98 16.03
CA PHE A 226 16.46 -1.16 16.49
C PHE A 226 17.60 -1.18 15.48
N PRO A 227 17.62 -0.24 14.51
CA PRO A 227 18.73 -0.10 13.58
C PRO A 227 19.95 0.49 14.29
N VAL A 228 21.06 -0.24 14.21
CA VAL A 228 22.31 0.12 14.86
C VAL A 228 22.96 1.26 14.07
N GLN A 229 23.24 2.36 14.77
CA GLN A 229 23.86 3.56 14.22
C GLN A 229 25.36 3.58 14.47
N TYR A 230 25.79 3.12 15.65
CA TYR A 230 27.17 3.22 16.09
C TYR A 230 27.52 2.12 17.10
N VAL A 231 28.80 1.74 17.16
CA VAL A 231 29.32 0.78 18.15
C VAL A 231 30.24 1.54 19.10
N ILE A 232 29.90 1.52 20.38
CA ILE A 232 30.61 2.22 21.45
C ILE A 232 31.51 1.22 22.17
N ARG A 233 32.82 1.50 22.18
CA ARG A 233 33.85 0.74 22.92
C ARG A 233 34.83 1.70 23.59
N PRO A 234 34.56 2.18 24.80
CA PRO A 234 35.45 3.09 25.53
C PRO A 234 36.65 2.34 26.13
N HIS A 235 36.50 1.06 26.49
CA HIS A 235 37.55 0.16 26.99
C HIS A 235 37.21 -1.30 26.64
N ALA A 236 38.13 -2.23 26.91
CA ALA A 236 38.03 -3.64 26.48
C ALA A 236 36.75 -4.34 26.97
N ASP A 237 36.31 -4.05 28.19
CA ASP A 237 35.17 -4.75 28.82
C ASP A 237 33.78 -4.17 28.48
N PHE A 238 33.71 -3.10 27.69
CA PHE A 238 32.43 -2.49 27.31
C PHE A 238 32.24 -2.45 25.79
N ARG A 239 31.20 -3.14 25.32
CA ARG A 239 30.71 -3.08 23.93
C ARG A 239 29.22 -2.76 23.96
N GLY A 240 28.88 -1.52 23.59
CA GLY A 240 27.51 -1.05 23.49
C GLY A 240 27.13 -0.73 22.05
N PHE A 241 25.87 -0.99 21.69
CA PHE A 241 25.32 -0.72 20.37
C PHE A 241 24.34 0.43 20.45
N ALA A 242 24.73 1.58 19.91
CA ALA A 242 23.96 2.80 19.98
C ALA A 242 23.05 2.95 18.76
N GLY A 243 21.84 3.41 19.02
CA GLY A 243 20.83 3.62 17.99
C GLY A 243 19.57 4.25 18.58
N LYS A 244 18.59 4.46 17.71
CA LYS A 244 17.27 4.93 18.09
C LYS A 244 16.29 3.77 17.96
N VAL A 245 15.51 3.50 19.01
CA VAL A 245 14.39 2.56 18.92
C VAL A 245 13.38 3.16 17.95
N VAL A 246 13.21 2.50 16.81
CA VAL A 246 12.37 3.02 15.73
C VAL A 246 10.91 2.63 15.94
N SER A 247 10.68 1.42 16.45
CA SER A 247 9.38 0.88 16.82
C SER A 247 9.57 -0.18 17.90
N GLY A 248 8.49 -0.52 18.59
CA GLY A 248 8.46 -1.51 19.65
C GLY A 248 9.04 -1.03 20.98
N THR A 249 9.12 -1.98 21.90
CA THR A 249 9.78 -1.83 23.20
C THR A 249 10.83 -2.91 23.38
N ILE A 250 11.77 -2.69 24.31
CA ILE A 250 12.79 -3.66 24.69
C ILE A 250 13.09 -3.54 26.17
N THR A 251 13.29 -4.69 26.81
CA THR A 251 13.67 -4.79 28.21
C THR A 251 15.00 -5.53 28.37
N PRO A 252 15.76 -5.29 29.45
CA PRO A 252 16.89 -6.15 29.80
C PRO A 252 16.46 -7.61 29.92
N PHE A 253 17.40 -8.52 29.64
CA PHE A 253 17.23 -9.99 29.62
C PHE A 253 16.37 -10.55 28.48
N GLU A 254 15.80 -9.71 27.62
CA GLU A 254 15.00 -10.15 26.49
C GLU A 254 15.87 -10.78 25.38
N GLU A 255 15.41 -11.89 24.78
CA GLU A 255 16.06 -12.54 23.64
C GLU A 255 15.85 -11.75 22.34
N VAL A 256 16.95 -11.47 21.65
CA VAL A 256 16.98 -10.71 20.40
C VAL A 256 17.78 -11.42 19.31
N VAL A 257 17.53 -11.04 18.06
CA VAL A 257 18.25 -11.50 16.87
C VAL A 257 18.95 -10.33 16.22
N VAL A 258 20.21 -10.52 15.83
CA VAL A 258 21.00 -9.54 15.09
C VAL A 258 20.97 -9.85 13.60
N LEU A 259 20.37 -8.96 12.80
CA LEU A 259 20.34 -9.04 11.34
C LEU A 259 21.50 -8.25 10.71
N PRO A 260 22.17 -8.78 9.66
CA PRO A 260 21.79 -9.96 8.87
C PRO A 260 22.30 -11.30 9.43
N SER A 261 23.13 -11.31 10.47
CA SER A 261 23.84 -12.52 10.92
C SER A 261 22.92 -13.67 11.37
N GLY A 262 21.70 -13.35 11.82
CA GLY A 262 20.76 -14.30 12.39
C GLY A 262 21.15 -14.81 13.79
N LYS A 263 22.27 -14.33 14.36
CA LYS A 263 22.71 -14.73 15.70
C LYS A 263 21.69 -14.28 16.74
N ILE A 264 21.34 -15.22 17.63
CA ILE A 264 20.47 -14.99 18.78
C ILE A 264 21.37 -14.64 19.96
N THR A 265 20.94 -13.65 20.75
CA THR A 265 21.56 -13.27 22.03
C THR A 265 20.51 -12.67 22.96
N SER A 266 20.91 -12.24 24.14
CA SER A 266 20.03 -11.57 25.11
C SER A 266 20.58 -10.20 25.50
N VAL A 267 19.66 -9.25 25.72
CA VAL A 267 20.01 -7.92 26.21
C VAL A 267 20.55 -8.02 27.64
N LYS A 268 21.73 -7.46 27.89
CA LYS A 268 22.32 -7.39 29.23
C LYS A 268 21.81 -6.15 29.97
N SER A 269 22.03 -4.98 29.40
CA SER A 269 21.51 -3.72 29.93
C SER A 269 21.21 -2.72 28.82
N ILE A 270 20.36 -1.74 29.16
CA ILE A 270 20.03 -0.60 28.30
C ILE A 270 20.55 0.65 29.00
N VAL A 271 21.42 1.41 28.33
CA VAL A 271 22.14 2.54 28.91
C VAL A 271 21.79 3.82 28.12
N THR A 272 21.55 4.91 28.84
CA THR A 272 21.45 6.27 28.29
C THR A 272 22.41 7.20 29.02
N TYR A 273 22.44 8.48 28.64
CA TYR A 273 23.21 9.50 29.35
C TYR A 273 22.80 9.62 30.82
N ASP A 274 21.50 9.46 31.11
CA ASP A 274 20.94 9.60 32.46
C ASP A 274 21.07 8.33 33.32
N GLY A 275 21.65 7.26 32.77
CA GLY A 275 21.87 5.99 33.46
C GLY A 275 21.23 4.78 32.79
N GLU A 276 21.06 3.69 33.53
CA GLU A 276 20.46 2.47 33.01
C GLU A 276 18.92 2.51 33.04
N LEU A 277 18.29 1.97 31.99
CA LEU A 277 16.84 1.89 31.85
C LEU A 277 16.33 0.46 32.08
N LYS A 278 15.18 0.35 32.75
CA LYS A 278 14.45 -0.92 32.92
C LYS A 278 13.66 -1.33 31.67
N GLU A 279 13.29 -0.35 30.85
CA GLU A 279 12.59 -0.54 29.59
C GLU A 279 12.93 0.64 28.68
N ALA A 280 13.07 0.38 27.39
CA ALA A 280 13.15 1.40 26.37
C ALA A 280 12.06 1.21 25.32
N PHE A 281 11.58 2.31 24.77
CA PHE A 281 10.48 2.34 23.80
C PHE A 281 10.75 3.35 22.69
N ALA A 282 10.13 3.16 21.53
CA ALA A 282 10.20 4.13 20.46
C ALA A 282 9.60 5.49 20.88
N PRO A 283 10.26 6.64 20.66
CA PRO A 283 11.42 6.84 19.79
C PRO A 283 12.73 7.15 20.55
N GLN A 284 13.02 6.48 21.68
CA GLN A 284 14.20 6.78 22.52
C GLN A 284 15.52 6.41 21.83
N SER A 285 16.56 7.21 22.07
CA SER A 285 17.95 6.88 21.71
C SER A 285 18.63 6.19 22.88
N ILE A 286 19.16 4.99 22.65
CA ILE A 286 19.70 4.11 23.69
C ILE A 286 20.99 3.45 23.22
N VAL A 287 21.74 2.92 24.19
CA VAL A 287 22.86 2.00 23.99
C VAL A 287 22.46 0.65 24.57
N VAL A 288 22.45 -0.39 23.75
CA VAL A 288 22.14 -1.76 24.18
C VAL A 288 23.43 -2.55 24.33
N THR A 289 23.59 -3.27 25.44
CA THR A 289 24.68 -4.23 25.65
C THR A 289 24.14 -5.65 25.63
N PHE A 290 24.98 -6.64 25.29
CA PHE A 290 24.60 -8.05 25.22
C PHE A 290 25.36 -8.90 26.23
N ASN A 291 24.81 -10.07 26.56
CA ASN A 291 25.48 -11.06 27.41
C ASN A 291 26.56 -11.84 26.64
N ASP A 292 26.35 -12.04 25.34
CA ASP A 292 27.27 -12.78 24.48
C ASP A 292 28.08 -11.84 23.58
N GLU A 293 29.26 -12.30 23.16
CA GLU A 293 30.03 -11.59 22.13
C GLU A 293 29.44 -11.82 20.75
N VAL A 294 28.55 -10.91 20.34
CA VAL A 294 27.96 -10.90 19.00
C VAL A 294 28.57 -9.79 18.16
N ASP A 295 28.86 -10.11 16.91
CA ASP A 295 29.31 -9.13 15.93
C ASP A 295 28.13 -8.36 15.34
N VAL A 296 28.16 -7.06 15.62
CA VAL A 296 27.16 -6.08 15.20
C VAL A 296 27.93 -4.86 14.71
N SER A 297 27.50 -4.32 13.58
CA SER A 297 28.05 -3.12 12.95
C SER A 297 26.97 -2.11 12.61
N ARG A 298 27.37 -0.90 12.21
CA ARG A 298 26.43 0.11 11.69
C ARG A 298 25.70 -0.46 10.48
N GLY A 299 24.38 -0.26 10.45
CA GLY A 299 23.52 -0.80 9.40
C GLY A 299 22.87 -2.13 9.76
N ASP A 300 23.34 -2.81 10.80
CA ASP A 300 22.65 -3.99 11.32
C ASP A 300 21.38 -3.60 12.06
N MET A 301 20.47 -4.54 12.24
CA MET A 301 19.22 -4.31 12.95
C MET A 301 19.04 -5.38 14.03
N ILE A 302 18.72 -4.93 15.23
CA ILE A 302 18.36 -5.79 16.35
C ILE A 302 16.84 -5.88 16.39
N VAL A 303 16.33 -7.11 16.42
CA VAL A 303 14.90 -7.43 16.34
C VAL A 303 14.53 -8.56 17.31
N ARG A 304 13.24 -8.80 17.52
CA ARG A 304 12.74 -9.94 18.31
C ARG A 304 12.74 -11.23 17.48
N LYS A 305 13.12 -12.35 18.08
CA LYS A 305 13.19 -13.67 17.41
C LYS A 305 11.89 -14.11 16.74
N LYS A 306 10.74 -13.81 17.34
CA LYS A 306 9.41 -14.19 16.83
C LYS A 306 8.73 -13.08 16.02
N ASN A 307 9.45 -12.00 15.72
CA ASN A 307 8.93 -10.85 14.99
C ASN A 307 10.05 -10.24 14.15
N LEU A 308 10.34 -10.93 13.04
CA LEU A 308 11.36 -10.54 12.08
C LEU A 308 10.74 -9.66 10.97
N PRO A 309 11.44 -8.61 10.52
CA PRO A 309 11.09 -7.90 9.30
C PRO A 309 11.33 -8.77 8.06
N LEU A 310 10.85 -8.32 6.91
CA LEU A 310 11.23 -8.89 5.62
C LEU A 310 12.70 -8.60 5.32
N ILE A 311 13.42 -9.60 4.78
CA ILE A 311 14.84 -9.52 4.47
C ILE A 311 15.01 -9.79 2.98
N GLU A 312 14.96 -8.74 2.17
CA GLU A 312 14.90 -8.89 0.72
C GLU A 312 15.82 -7.88 0.02
N SER A 313 16.32 -8.27 -1.16
CA SER A 313 17.08 -7.42 -2.07
C SER A 313 16.27 -7.01 -3.30
N PHE A 314 15.03 -7.49 -3.42
CA PHE A 314 14.12 -7.10 -4.48
C PHE A 314 12.78 -6.71 -3.85
N LEU A 315 12.41 -5.45 -4.02
CA LEU A 315 11.27 -4.86 -3.33
C LEU A 315 10.39 -4.08 -4.28
N GLU A 316 9.16 -3.91 -3.85
CA GLU A 316 8.17 -3.09 -4.51
C GLU A 316 7.86 -1.87 -3.66
N ALA A 317 7.83 -0.70 -4.29
CA ALA A 317 7.61 0.56 -3.61
C ALA A 317 6.78 1.53 -4.43
N ILE A 318 6.12 2.47 -3.75
CA ILE A 318 5.65 3.69 -4.37
C ILE A 318 6.73 4.74 -4.18
N ILE A 319 7.17 5.38 -5.26
CA ILE A 319 8.14 6.48 -5.20
C ILE A 319 7.50 7.78 -5.66
N CYS A 320 7.97 8.89 -5.10
CA CYS A 320 7.80 10.23 -5.63
C CYS A 320 9.14 10.70 -6.18
N TRP A 321 9.19 11.00 -7.48
CA TRP A 321 10.36 11.57 -8.13
C TRP A 321 10.46 13.07 -7.83
N MET A 322 11.64 13.50 -7.40
CA MET A 322 11.87 14.85 -6.85
C MET A 322 12.94 15.62 -7.62
N ASP A 323 13.65 14.96 -8.55
CA ASP A 323 14.65 15.61 -9.39
C ASP A 323 14.02 16.24 -10.63
N ASP A 324 14.63 17.33 -11.11
CA ASP A 324 14.22 18.01 -12.33
C ASP A 324 14.65 17.21 -13.57
N GLU A 325 15.73 16.44 -13.46
CA GLU A 325 16.14 15.51 -14.51
C GLU A 325 15.24 14.26 -14.55
N PRO A 326 14.78 13.81 -15.73
CA PRO A 326 13.97 12.61 -15.85
C PRO A 326 14.70 11.35 -15.36
N MET A 327 13.96 10.43 -14.75
CA MET A 327 14.52 9.15 -14.31
C MET A 327 14.93 8.29 -15.51
N THR A 328 16.19 7.85 -15.53
CA THR A 328 16.68 6.88 -16.51
C THR A 328 16.68 5.48 -15.92
N MET A 329 16.12 4.49 -16.63
CA MET A 329 15.99 3.11 -16.15
C MET A 329 17.36 2.41 -15.94
N ASP A 330 18.38 2.81 -16.70
CA ASP A 330 19.74 2.26 -16.58
C ASP A 330 20.56 2.89 -15.44
N SER A 331 20.03 3.93 -14.78
CA SER A 331 20.74 4.62 -13.70
C SER A 331 20.89 3.74 -12.46
N SER A 332 22.08 3.76 -11.88
CA SER A 332 22.35 3.22 -10.56
C SER A 332 22.15 4.32 -9.52
N PHE A 333 21.38 4.02 -8.48
CA PHE A 333 21.15 4.89 -7.33
C PHE A 333 21.80 4.33 -6.07
N ILE A 334 21.92 5.15 -5.04
CA ILE A 334 22.15 4.72 -3.66
C ILE A 334 20.82 4.82 -2.93
N MET A 335 20.27 3.69 -2.50
CA MET A 335 19.16 3.67 -1.56
C MET A 335 19.68 3.87 -0.15
N LYS A 336 19.19 4.90 0.54
CA LYS A 336 19.39 5.06 1.98
C LYS A 336 18.12 4.61 2.70
N HIS A 337 18.27 3.57 3.51
CA HIS A 337 17.20 2.93 4.26
C HIS A 337 17.67 2.75 5.70
N THR A 338 16.93 3.31 6.66
CA THR A 338 17.32 3.35 8.09
C THR A 338 18.78 3.83 8.29
N THR A 339 19.67 2.94 8.70
CA THR A 339 21.12 3.19 8.90
C THR A 339 22.00 2.58 7.81
N ARG A 340 21.40 1.88 6.84
CA ARG A 340 22.08 1.25 5.68
C ARG A 340 22.04 2.17 4.45
N SER A 341 23.09 2.04 3.64
CA SER A 341 23.14 2.58 2.28
C SER A 341 23.55 1.46 1.33
N VAL A 342 22.73 1.21 0.32
CA VAL A 342 22.90 0.08 -0.61
C VAL A 342 22.70 0.57 -2.03
N ARG A 343 23.48 0.06 -2.99
CA ARG A 343 23.24 0.37 -4.41
C ARG A 343 21.89 -0.21 -4.84
N ALA A 344 21.14 0.57 -5.60
CA ALA A 344 19.80 0.25 -6.06
C ALA A 344 19.66 0.55 -7.55
N SER A 345 18.82 -0.20 -8.23
CA SER A 345 18.42 0.04 -9.62
C SER A 345 16.92 -0.20 -9.76
N VAL A 346 16.23 0.73 -10.43
CA VAL A 346 14.82 0.55 -10.76
C VAL A 346 14.74 -0.42 -11.92
N LYS A 347 14.03 -1.55 -11.74
CA LYS A 347 13.92 -2.60 -12.76
C LYS A 347 12.67 -2.50 -13.59
N ASN A 348 11.60 -1.97 -13.00
CA ASN A 348 10.32 -1.84 -13.67
C ASN A 348 9.55 -0.66 -13.09
N ILE A 349 8.88 0.10 -13.96
CA ILE A 349 7.84 1.03 -13.57
C ILE A 349 6.52 0.32 -13.83
N VAL A 350 5.85 -0.09 -12.76
CA VAL A 350 4.59 -0.83 -12.87
C VAL A 350 3.48 0.09 -13.37
N TYR A 351 3.41 1.30 -12.82
CA TYR A 351 2.55 2.38 -13.31
C TYR A 351 2.93 3.72 -12.68
N LYS A 352 2.58 4.80 -13.36
CA LYS A 352 2.47 6.16 -12.83
C LYS A 352 1.04 6.45 -12.39
N ILE A 353 0.86 7.31 -11.40
CA ILE A 353 -0.44 7.78 -10.93
C ILE A 353 -0.63 9.21 -11.43
N ASP A 354 -1.73 9.45 -12.13
CA ASP A 354 -2.18 10.81 -12.40
C ASP A 354 -2.79 11.38 -11.13
N VAL A 355 -2.13 12.37 -10.54
CA VAL A 355 -2.55 12.94 -9.25
C VAL A 355 -3.86 13.74 -9.36
N ASN A 356 -4.28 14.13 -10.57
CA ASN A 356 -5.53 14.87 -10.77
C ASN A 356 -6.73 13.92 -10.90
N THR A 357 -6.54 12.80 -11.59
CA THR A 357 -7.64 11.84 -11.85
C THR A 357 -7.61 10.60 -10.96
N LEU A 358 -6.49 10.37 -10.26
CA LEU A 358 -6.17 9.17 -9.49
C LEU A 358 -6.10 7.88 -10.32
N HIS A 359 -6.09 7.99 -11.65
CA HIS A 359 -5.94 6.85 -12.54
C HIS A 359 -4.48 6.43 -12.66
N ARG A 360 -4.29 5.11 -12.80
CA ARG A 360 -3.00 4.50 -13.07
C ARG A 360 -2.73 4.51 -14.58
N GLN A 361 -1.53 4.88 -14.97
CA GLN A 361 -1.10 5.00 -16.35
C GLN A 361 0.23 4.25 -16.53
N PRO A 362 0.44 3.54 -17.66
CA PRO A 362 1.77 3.02 -17.99
C PRO A 362 2.75 4.18 -18.17
N ALA A 363 4.00 3.98 -17.79
CA ALA A 363 5.05 4.98 -17.94
C ALA A 363 6.42 4.30 -18.08
N ASP A 364 7.26 4.85 -18.95
CA ASP A 364 8.63 4.36 -19.17
C ASP A 364 9.68 5.17 -18.39
N THR A 365 9.29 6.31 -17.83
CA THR A 365 10.13 7.22 -17.04
C THR A 365 9.29 8.00 -16.04
N PHE A 366 9.96 8.62 -15.06
CA PHE A 366 9.37 9.59 -14.14
C PHE A 366 9.99 10.97 -14.33
N MET A 367 9.13 11.97 -14.40
CA MET A 367 9.45 13.39 -14.38
C MET A 367 9.29 13.95 -12.96
N LEU A 368 9.75 15.19 -12.74
CA LEU A 368 9.55 15.91 -11.48
C LEU A 368 8.09 15.81 -11.00
N ASN A 369 7.92 15.47 -9.72
CA ASN A 369 6.64 15.28 -9.02
C ASN A 369 5.82 14.05 -9.45
N ASP A 370 6.34 13.21 -10.34
CA ASP A 370 5.66 11.98 -10.68
C ASP A 370 5.65 11.02 -9.49
N ILE A 371 4.52 10.34 -9.32
CA ILE A 371 4.33 9.34 -8.30
C ILE A 371 3.94 8.04 -8.98
N GLY A 372 4.54 6.94 -8.60
CA GLY A 372 4.21 5.65 -9.19
C GLY A 372 4.81 4.46 -8.48
N ARG A 373 4.36 3.29 -8.91
CA ARG A 373 4.76 2.00 -8.36
C ARG A 373 5.94 1.46 -9.15
N VAL A 374 6.99 1.03 -8.46
CA VAL A 374 8.23 0.52 -9.03
C VAL A 374 8.68 -0.76 -8.37
N GLU A 375 9.41 -1.56 -9.13
CA GLU A 375 10.23 -2.67 -8.64
C GLU A 375 11.68 -2.21 -8.56
N ILE A 376 12.31 -2.37 -7.40
CA ILE A 376 13.68 -1.93 -7.14
C ILE A 376 14.53 -3.13 -6.74
N LYS A 377 15.64 -3.34 -7.46
CA LYS A 377 16.66 -4.33 -7.13
C LYS A 377 17.83 -3.68 -6.43
N LEU A 378 18.25 -4.28 -5.32
CA LEU A 378 19.32 -3.83 -4.44
C LEU A 378 20.53 -4.76 -4.57
N ALA A 379 21.72 -4.21 -4.37
CA ALA A 379 22.97 -4.98 -4.36
C ALA A 379 23.14 -5.86 -3.10
N ALA A 380 22.44 -5.54 -2.02
CA ALA A 380 22.43 -6.29 -0.77
C ALA A 380 21.01 -6.22 -0.16
N PRO A 381 20.60 -7.22 0.65
CA PRO A 381 19.30 -7.18 1.29
C PRO A 381 19.21 -6.05 2.32
N ILE A 382 17.99 -5.54 2.48
CA ILE A 382 17.61 -4.62 3.56
C ILE A 382 16.55 -5.28 4.45
N PHE A 383 16.34 -4.72 5.64
CA PHE A 383 15.40 -5.25 6.63
C PHE A 383 14.25 -4.27 6.77
N PHE A 384 13.08 -4.60 6.24
CA PHE A 384 11.96 -3.67 6.21
C PHE A 384 10.65 -4.32 6.60
N ASP A 385 9.71 -3.48 7.04
CA ASP A 385 8.31 -3.81 7.10
C ASP A 385 7.58 -2.94 6.05
N PRO A 386 6.41 -3.36 5.55
CA PRO A 386 5.56 -2.50 4.73
C PRO A 386 5.32 -1.13 5.40
N TYR A 387 5.34 -0.05 4.62
CA TYR A 387 5.21 1.32 5.12
C TYR A 387 3.93 1.53 5.95
N LYS A 388 2.84 0.83 5.62
CA LYS A 388 1.58 0.84 6.37
C LYS A 388 1.69 0.24 7.77
N ILE A 389 2.59 -0.72 7.98
CA ILE A 389 2.78 -1.39 9.28
C ILE A 389 3.82 -0.63 10.10
N ASN A 390 4.89 -0.15 9.45
CA ASN A 390 5.95 0.59 10.10
C ASN A 390 6.53 1.64 9.15
N HIS A 391 6.14 2.89 9.35
CA HIS A 391 6.60 4.02 8.54
C HIS A 391 8.12 4.16 8.50
N ALA A 392 8.79 3.82 9.59
CA ALA A 392 10.20 4.16 9.75
C ALA A 392 11.13 3.09 9.16
N THR A 393 10.72 1.83 9.12
CA THR A 393 11.40 0.77 8.35
C THR A 393 10.83 0.62 6.93
N GLY A 394 9.63 1.13 6.64
CA GLY A 394 9.02 1.06 5.32
C GLY A 394 9.33 2.24 4.40
N ARG A 395 10.22 3.18 4.78
CA ARG A 395 10.59 4.34 3.95
C ARG A 395 12.05 4.33 3.56
N PHE A 396 12.35 4.91 2.39
CA PHE A 396 13.72 5.11 1.92
C PHE A 396 13.81 6.38 1.07
N ILE A 397 15.03 6.77 0.75
CA ILE A 397 15.32 7.74 -0.30
C ILE A 397 16.29 7.15 -1.33
N LEU A 398 16.18 7.59 -2.58
CA LEU A 398 17.16 7.33 -3.62
C LEU A 398 18.05 8.55 -3.79
N ILE A 399 19.34 8.32 -3.86
CA ILE A 399 20.38 9.34 -4.01
C ILE A 399 21.13 9.02 -5.29
N ASP A 400 21.33 10.03 -6.14
CA ASP A 400 22.21 9.90 -7.29
C ASP A 400 23.69 9.89 -6.80
N PRO A 401 24.46 8.82 -7.09
CA PRO A 401 25.86 8.72 -6.67
C PRO A 401 26.79 9.75 -7.30
N GLN A 402 26.44 10.38 -8.44
CA GLN A 402 27.28 11.39 -9.09
C GLN A 402 27.08 12.77 -8.47
N THR A 403 25.82 13.19 -8.32
CA THR A 403 25.49 14.52 -7.81
C THR A 403 25.30 14.57 -6.29
N ASN A 404 25.16 13.42 -5.62
CA ASN A 404 24.75 13.28 -4.22
C ASN A 404 23.38 13.91 -3.90
N ARG A 405 22.57 14.21 -4.91
CA ARG A 405 21.21 14.75 -4.73
C ARG A 405 20.24 13.62 -4.37
N THR A 406 19.25 13.96 -3.54
CA THR A 406 18.14 13.04 -3.28
C THR A 406 17.13 13.16 -4.41
N VAL A 407 17.08 12.14 -5.27
CA VAL A 407 16.28 12.16 -6.50
C VAL A 407 14.86 11.61 -6.30
N ALA A 408 14.64 10.77 -5.28
CA ALA A 408 13.32 10.23 -4.98
C ALA A 408 13.13 9.90 -3.49
N ALA A 409 11.89 9.95 -3.03
CA ALA A 409 11.45 9.42 -1.75
C ALA A 409 10.51 8.23 -1.99
N GLY A 410 10.64 7.16 -1.20
CA GLY A 410 9.94 5.91 -1.44
C GLY A 410 9.29 5.30 -0.20
N MET A 411 8.16 4.64 -0.44
CA MET A 411 7.34 3.91 0.54
C MET A 411 7.26 2.45 0.09
N ILE A 412 7.88 1.55 0.85
CA ILE A 412 7.95 0.13 0.56
C ILE A 412 6.58 -0.50 0.81
N ARG A 413 6.12 -1.27 -0.18
CA ARG A 413 4.88 -2.02 -0.09
C ARG A 413 5.13 -3.44 0.39
N ASP A 414 6.01 -4.16 -0.30
CA ASP A 414 6.31 -5.57 -0.06
C ASP A 414 7.61 -5.98 -0.78
N ALA A 415 8.01 -7.23 -0.63
CA ALA A 415 8.98 -7.89 -1.49
C ALA A 415 8.44 -7.94 -2.93
N ALA A 416 9.27 -7.56 -3.91
CA ALA A 416 8.92 -7.76 -5.31
C ALA A 416 9.11 -9.24 -5.61
N ARG A 417 8.04 -9.89 -6.08
CA ARG A 417 8.07 -11.29 -6.48
C ARG A 417 7.71 -11.34 -7.95
N ARG A 418 8.63 -11.82 -8.79
CA ARG A 418 8.31 -12.12 -10.18
C ARG A 418 7.89 -13.55 -10.31
N VAL A 419 7.06 -13.82 -11.31
CA VAL A 419 6.70 -15.20 -11.63
C VAL A 419 7.95 -16.01 -12.01
N GLU A 420 8.93 -15.38 -12.65
CA GLU A 420 10.23 -15.95 -12.96
C GLU A 420 11.00 -16.45 -11.72
N ASP A 421 10.79 -15.86 -10.54
CA ASP A 421 11.44 -16.32 -9.29
C ASP A 421 10.90 -17.67 -8.81
N TYR A 422 9.74 -18.11 -9.33
CA TYR A 422 9.19 -19.45 -9.17
C TYR A 422 9.50 -20.38 -10.35
N VAL A 423 9.88 -19.82 -11.52
CA VAL A 423 10.21 -20.58 -12.74
C VAL A 423 11.72 -20.86 -12.86
N ALA A 424 12.58 -19.99 -12.29
CA ALA A 424 14.04 -20.12 -12.29
C ALA A 424 14.59 -20.72 -10.97
N GLY A 425 13.83 -21.65 -10.40
CA GLY A 425 14.34 -22.63 -9.45
C GLY A 425 14.59 -23.95 -10.17
N GLY A 426 15.57 -23.98 -11.07
CA GLY A 426 16.29 -25.24 -11.26
C GLY A 426 16.75 -25.70 -9.87
N PRO A 427 16.74 -27.02 -9.58
CA PRO A 427 17.15 -27.49 -8.27
C PRO A 427 18.48 -26.85 -7.90
N ASP A 428 18.59 -26.31 -6.67
CA ASP A 428 19.89 -26.08 -6.05
C ASP A 428 20.71 -27.38 -6.18
N GLU A 429 22.03 -27.36 -6.01
CA GLU A 429 22.91 -28.54 -6.14
C GLU A 429 22.48 -29.77 -5.28
N GLU A 430 21.45 -29.62 -4.43
CA GLU A 430 20.80 -30.64 -3.62
C GLU A 430 19.28 -30.87 -3.87
N GLY A 431 18.68 -30.36 -4.95
CA GLY A 431 17.33 -30.80 -5.36
C GLY A 431 16.12 -30.18 -4.65
N LYS A 432 16.26 -29.08 -3.89
CA LYS A 432 15.14 -28.51 -3.10
C LYS A 432 14.63 -27.18 -3.68
N GLN A 433 13.32 -27.08 -3.93
CA GLN A 433 12.63 -25.82 -4.25
C GLN A 433 12.81 -24.79 -3.13
N LYS A 434 12.97 -23.51 -3.47
CA LYS A 434 12.96 -22.38 -2.50
C LYS A 434 11.63 -22.35 -1.74
N LYS A 435 11.65 -22.81 -0.49
CA LYS A 435 10.53 -22.75 0.45
C LYS A 435 10.63 -21.49 1.30
N SER A 436 9.49 -20.93 1.74
CA SER A 436 9.49 -19.84 2.71
C SER A 436 10.30 -20.24 3.96
N PRO A 437 11.12 -19.34 4.52
CA PRO A 437 11.89 -19.65 5.72
C PRO A 437 10.95 -20.14 6.84
N HIS A 438 11.36 -21.20 7.54
CA HIS A 438 10.61 -21.88 8.62
C HIS A 438 9.38 -22.72 8.22
N THR A 439 9.15 -23.01 6.94
CA THR A 439 8.11 -23.98 6.54
C THR A 439 8.65 -25.41 6.51
N VAL A 440 8.18 -26.25 7.43
CA VAL A 440 8.35 -27.70 7.34
C VAL A 440 7.14 -28.25 6.60
N TRP A 441 7.35 -28.80 5.40
CA TRP A 441 6.29 -29.51 4.69
C TRP A 441 5.92 -30.74 5.53
N ARG A 442 4.72 -30.73 6.10
CA ARG A 442 4.19 -31.89 6.80
C ARG A 442 3.36 -32.67 5.79
N GLU A 443 3.70 -33.94 5.60
CA GLU A 443 2.85 -34.84 4.82
C GLU A 443 1.47 -34.95 5.47
N LEU A 444 0.44 -35.11 4.65
CA LEU A 444 -0.90 -35.36 5.15
C LEU A 444 -0.93 -36.72 5.86
N ASN A 445 -1.52 -36.77 7.05
CA ASN A 445 -1.65 -38.01 7.84
C ASN A 445 -2.45 -39.11 7.12
N ILE A 446 -3.28 -38.75 6.14
CA ILE A 446 -4.10 -39.67 5.35
C ILE A 446 -3.63 -39.56 3.91
N LYS A 447 -3.19 -40.69 3.32
CA LYS A 447 -2.67 -40.72 1.96
C LYS A 447 -3.80 -40.57 0.93
N LEU A 448 -3.46 -40.05 -0.25
CA LEU A 448 -4.40 -39.91 -1.36
C LEU A 448 -5.11 -41.23 -1.71
N ALA A 449 -4.38 -42.34 -1.73
CA ALA A 449 -4.93 -43.66 -2.04
C ALA A 449 -6.07 -44.08 -1.08
N GLU A 450 -5.92 -43.82 0.22
CA GLU A 450 -6.95 -44.11 1.22
C GLU A 450 -8.21 -43.27 1.00
N ARG A 451 -8.01 -42.01 0.58
CA ARG A 451 -9.13 -41.11 0.23
C ARG A 451 -9.84 -41.56 -1.05
N GLU A 452 -9.10 -41.96 -2.08
CA GLU A 452 -9.66 -42.47 -3.34
C GLU A 452 -10.46 -43.77 -3.10
N GLU A 453 -9.97 -44.66 -2.24
CA GLU A 453 -10.68 -45.88 -1.83
C GLU A 453 -11.99 -45.56 -1.10
N GLN A 454 -11.95 -44.67 -0.11
CA GLN A 454 -13.14 -44.24 0.62
C GLN A 454 -14.17 -43.55 -0.28
N ASN A 455 -13.69 -42.71 -1.20
CA ASN A 455 -14.53 -41.92 -2.10
C ASN A 455 -15.14 -42.77 -3.23
N LYS A 456 -14.63 -43.98 -3.48
CA LYS A 456 -15.01 -44.85 -4.59
C LYS A 456 -14.83 -44.20 -5.97
N HIS A 457 -13.95 -43.21 -6.06
CA HIS A 457 -13.50 -42.57 -7.29
C HIS A 457 -12.06 -42.09 -7.10
N ARG A 458 -11.33 -41.92 -8.20
CA ARG A 458 -9.99 -41.34 -8.15
C ARG A 458 -10.05 -39.81 -8.15
N ALA A 459 -9.04 -39.18 -7.57
CA ALA A 459 -8.85 -37.75 -7.68
C ALA A 459 -8.29 -37.41 -9.06
N VAL A 460 -8.73 -36.28 -9.60
CA VAL A 460 -8.26 -35.75 -10.88
C VAL A 460 -8.54 -34.26 -10.95
N VAL A 461 -7.70 -33.51 -11.67
CA VAL A 461 -7.95 -32.10 -11.99
C VAL A 461 -8.40 -32.00 -13.45
N LEU A 462 -9.62 -31.52 -13.66
CA LEU A 462 -10.22 -31.24 -14.96
C LEU A 462 -10.07 -29.76 -15.26
N TRP A 463 -9.20 -29.43 -16.21
CA TRP A 463 -8.87 -28.05 -16.56
C TRP A 463 -9.56 -27.63 -17.84
N LEU A 464 -10.70 -26.95 -17.72
CA LEU A 464 -11.46 -26.42 -18.85
C LEU A 464 -10.87 -25.06 -19.25
N THR A 465 -10.30 -25.00 -20.46
CA THR A 465 -9.70 -23.80 -21.05
C THR A 465 -10.41 -23.39 -22.34
N GLY A 466 -10.49 -22.09 -22.62
CA GLY A 466 -11.21 -21.55 -23.78
C GLY A 466 -11.56 -20.06 -23.64
N LEU A 467 -11.99 -19.42 -24.72
CA LEU A 467 -12.38 -18.01 -24.73
C LEU A 467 -13.51 -17.69 -23.75
N SER A 468 -13.64 -16.43 -23.31
CA SER A 468 -14.81 -16.01 -22.52
C SER A 468 -16.10 -16.28 -23.30
N GLY A 469 -17.17 -16.76 -22.65
CA GLY A 469 -18.40 -17.12 -23.36
C GLY A 469 -18.37 -18.44 -24.15
N SER A 470 -17.28 -19.21 -24.12
CA SER A 470 -17.19 -20.54 -24.77
C SER A 470 -18.01 -21.65 -24.10
N GLY A 471 -18.59 -21.43 -22.92
CA GLY A 471 -19.42 -22.42 -22.20
C GLY A 471 -18.71 -23.25 -21.14
N LYS A 472 -17.47 -22.91 -20.76
CA LYS A 472 -16.69 -23.60 -19.70
C LYS A 472 -17.48 -23.78 -18.40
N SER A 473 -17.95 -22.68 -17.79
CA SER A 473 -18.64 -22.72 -16.50
C SER A 473 -19.96 -23.48 -16.59
N THR A 474 -20.69 -23.35 -17.71
CA THR A 474 -21.93 -24.11 -17.96
C THR A 474 -21.68 -25.62 -17.98
N ILE A 475 -20.66 -26.09 -18.73
CA ILE A 475 -20.32 -27.51 -18.80
C ILE A 475 -19.81 -28.03 -17.45
N ALA A 476 -18.96 -27.26 -16.76
CA ALA A 476 -18.41 -27.66 -15.46
C ALA A 476 -19.51 -27.78 -14.39
N MET A 477 -20.46 -26.83 -14.34
CA MET A 477 -21.57 -26.87 -13.38
C MET A 477 -22.50 -28.06 -13.63
N GLU A 478 -22.83 -28.37 -14.88
CA GLU A 478 -23.65 -29.54 -15.21
C GLU A 478 -22.92 -30.85 -14.88
N LEU A 479 -21.63 -30.96 -15.21
CA LEU A 479 -20.81 -32.12 -14.85
C LEU A 479 -20.71 -32.28 -13.33
N GLU A 480 -20.47 -31.20 -12.59
CA GLU A 480 -20.41 -31.21 -11.13
C GLU A 480 -21.72 -31.75 -10.53
N GLN A 481 -22.87 -31.30 -11.01
CA GLN A 481 -24.17 -31.79 -10.54
C GLN A 481 -24.34 -33.31 -10.78
N ARG A 482 -23.90 -33.82 -11.93
CA ARG A 482 -23.97 -35.26 -12.23
C ARG A 482 -23.01 -36.07 -11.35
N LEU A 483 -21.78 -35.60 -11.18
CA LEU A 483 -20.78 -36.23 -10.30
C LEU A 483 -21.26 -36.25 -8.84
N PHE A 484 -21.83 -35.15 -8.36
CA PHE A 484 -22.39 -35.04 -7.02
C PHE A 484 -23.55 -36.04 -6.81
N LYS A 485 -24.47 -36.17 -7.79
CA LYS A 485 -25.54 -37.17 -7.76
C LYS A 485 -25.01 -38.61 -7.72
N ARG A 486 -23.83 -38.87 -8.28
CA ARG A 486 -23.12 -40.16 -8.20
C ARG A 486 -22.34 -40.36 -6.89
N GLY A 487 -22.42 -39.42 -5.95
CA GLY A 487 -21.75 -39.48 -4.64
C GLY A 487 -20.27 -39.11 -4.68
N CYS A 488 -19.76 -38.55 -5.78
CA CYS A 488 -18.37 -38.13 -5.89
C CYS A 488 -18.11 -36.86 -5.08
N LYS A 489 -16.88 -36.69 -4.61
CA LYS A 489 -16.40 -35.47 -3.95
C LYS A 489 -15.83 -34.53 -5.02
N THR A 490 -16.46 -33.38 -5.20
CA THR A 490 -16.10 -32.39 -6.22
C THR A 490 -15.68 -31.07 -5.60
N ALA A 491 -14.86 -30.32 -6.32
CA ALA A 491 -14.56 -28.92 -6.02
C ALA A 491 -14.55 -28.11 -7.33
N LEU A 492 -15.41 -27.10 -7.44
CA LEU A 492 -15.44 -26.19 -8.58
C LEU A 492 -14.61 -24.93 -8.29
N LEU A 493 -13.57 -24.71 -9.10
CA LEU A 493 -12.72 -23.53 -9.06
C LEU A 493 -12.98 -22.68 -10.30
N ASP A 494 -13.72 -21.59 -10.13
CA ASP A 494 -14.04 -20.64 -11.20
C ASP A 494 -13.22 -19.35 -11.10
N GLY A 495 -12.82 -18.81 -12.26
CA GLY A 495 -12.03 -17.59 -12.35
C GLY A 495 -12.66 -16.36 -11.69
N ASP A 496 -13.99 -16.22 -11.74
CA ASP A 496 -14.68 -15.10 -11.11
C ASP A 496 -14.77 -15.31 -9.58
N LEU A 497 -14.99 -16.55 -9.13
CA LEU A 497 -15.03 -16.89 -7.70
C LEU A 497 -13.67 -16.69 -7.01
N LEU A 498 -12.58 -17.12 -7.63
CA LEU A 498 -11.25 -16.90 -7.07
C LEU A 498 -10.90 -15.41 -7.01
N ARG A 499 -11.30 -14.61 -8.01
CA ARG A 499 -11.07 -13.16 -8.04
C ARG A 499 -11.90 -12.37 -7.02
N HIS A 500 -12.99 -12.93 -6.51
CA HIS A 500 -13.69 -12.33 -5.38
C HIS A 500 -12.92 -12.44 -4.06
N GLY A 501 -12.06 -13.44 -3.90
CA GLY A 501 -11.32 -13.70 -2.65
C GLY A 501 -9.82 -13.85 -2.88
N LEU A 502 -9.36 -15.08 -3.10
CA LEU A 502 -7.93 -15.46 -3.19
C LEU A 502 -7.12 -14.61 -4.18
N CYS A 503 -7.76 -14.07 -5.22
CA CYS A 503 -7.14 -13.30 -6.30
C CYS A 503 -7.70 -11.86 -6.39
N SER A 504 -8.28 -11.30 -5.32
CA SER A 504 -8.90 -9.96 -5.35
C SER A 504 -7.90 -8.80 -5.53
N ASP A 505 -6.61 -9.05 -5.25
CA ASP A 505 -5.49 -8.13 -5.46
C ASP A 505 -5.00 -8.08 -6.92
N LEU A 506 -5.39 -9.06 -7.75
CA LEU A 506 -4.89 -9.23 -9.12
C LEU A 506 -5.75 -8.46 -10.13
N VAL A 507 -5.12 -7.67 -10.98
CA VAL A 507 -5.77 -7.05 -12.15
C VAL A 507 -5.71 -7.98 -13.38
N PHE A 508 -5.84 -7.45 -14.60
CA PHE A 508 -5.92 -8.23 -15.85
C PHE A 508 -4.69 -8.07 -16.74
N SER A 509 -3.53 -7.65 -16.19
CA SER A 509 -2.27 -7.64 -16.92
C SER A 509 -1.80 -9.08 -17.24
N PRO A 510 -0.86 -9.28 -18.19
CA PRO A 510 -0.28 -10.60 -18.44
C PRO A 510 0.32 -11.25 -17.18
N ALA A 511 1.03 -10.47 -16.35
CA ALA A 511 1.62 -10.96 -15.11
C ALA A 511 0.56 -11.37 -14.08
N ASP A 512 -0.50 -10.57 -13.90
CA ASP A 512 -1.60 -10.91 -12.98
C ASP A 512 -2.37 -12.15 -13.43
N ARG A 513 -2.51 -12.35 -14.75
CA ARG A 513 -3.15 -13.55 -15.30
C ARG A 513 -2.33 -14.79 -15.01
N LYS A 514 -1.01 -14.69 -15.19
CA LYS A 514 -0.08 -15.76 -14.85
C LYS A 514 -0.15 -16.11 -13.36
N GLU A 515 -0.13 -15.11 -12.48
CA GLU A 515 -0.27 -15.33 -11.04
C GLU A 515 -1.65 -15.89 -10.65
N ASN A 516 -2.72 -15.47 -11.33
CA ASN A 516 -4.05 -16.03 -11.13
C ASN A 516 -4.09 -17.53 -11.49
N ILE A 517 -3.48 -17.93 -12.61
CA ILE A 517 -3.41 -19.35 -12.98
C ILE A 517 -2.51 -20.14 -12.02
N ARG A 518 -1.41 -19.55 -11.53
CA ARG A 518 -0.56 -20.18 -10.52
C ARG A 518 -1.31 -20.46 -9.22
N ARG A 519 -1.99 -19.45 -8.65
CA ARG A 519 -2.80 -19.59 -7.43
C ARG A 519 -3.92 -20.61 -7.60
N ALA A 520 -4.59 -20.58 -8.75
CA ALA A 520 -5.61 -21.57 -9.10
C ALA A 520 -5.04 -22.99 -9.16
N GLY A 521 -3.87 -23.18 -9.79
CA GLY A 521 -3.19 -24.47 -9.88
C GLY A 521 -2.79 -25.04 -8.52
N GLU A 522 -2.17 -24.23 -7.65
CA GLU A 522 -1.81 -24.65 -6.29
C GLU A 522 -3.05 -24.98 -5.45
N THR A 523 -4.13 -24.21 -5.60
CA THR A 523 -5.40 -24.50 -4.93
C THR A 523 -6.01 -25.80 -5.44
N ALA A 524 -5.98 -26.04 -6.76
CA ALA A 524 -6.46 -27.28 -7.36
C ALA A 524 -5.66 -28.49 -6.85
N LYS A 525 -4.34 -28.35 -6.70
CA LYS A 525 -3.47 -29.38 -6.11
C LYS A 525 -3.88 -29.75 -4.69
N LEU A 526 -4.20 -28.77 -3.84
CA LEU A 526 -4.65 -29.04 -2.47
C LEU A 526 -5.96 -29.85 -2.46
N PHE A 527 -6.95 -29.49 -3.28
CA PHE A 527 -8.18 -30.28 -3.37
C PHE A 527 -7.94 -31.68 -3.95
N PHE A 528 -7.05 -31.80 -4.93
CA PHE A 528 -6.63 -33.08 -5.49
C PHE A 528 -5.99 -33.99 -4.44
N GLU A 529 -5.05 -33.50 -3.64
CA GLU A 529 -4.40 -34.24 -2.54
C GLU A 529 -5.40 -34.69 -1.47
N HIS A 530 -6.54 -33.99 -1.36
CA HIS A 530 -7.66 -34.35 -0.50
C HIS A 530 -8.69 -35.28 -1.16
N GLY A 531 -8.38 -35.87 -2.32
CA GLY A 531 -9.18 -36.93 -2.94
C GLY A 531 -10.33 -36.45 -3.83
N ASN A 532 -10.37 -35.17 -4.22
CA ASN A 532 -11.49 -34.60 -4.97
C ASN A 532 -11.30 -34.69 -6.49
N ILE A 533 -12.43 -34.69 -7.21
CA ILE A 533 -12.48 -34.35 -8.65
C ILE A 533 -12.60 -32.83 -8.74
N VAL A 534 -11.52 -32.17 -9.15
CA VAL A 534 -11.46 -30.70 -9.18
C VAL A 534 -11.81 -30.21 -10.57
N LEU A 535 -12.84 -29.38 -10.68
CA LEU A 535 -13.27 -28.77 -11.94
C LEU A 535 -12.77 -27.32 -11.98
N CYS A 536 -11.91 -27.00 -12.94
CA CYS A 536 -11.25 -25.70 -13.07
C CYS A 536 -11.73 -24.99 -14.33
N THR A 537 -12.36 -23.82 -14.20
CA THR A 537 -12.92 -23.05 -15.33
C THR A 537 -12.16 -21.74 -15.53
N PHE A 538 -11.08 -21.81 -16.31
CA PHE A 538 -10.20 -20.65 -16.54
C PHE A 538 -10.07 -20.32 -18.02
N ILE A 539 -9.80 -19.05 -18.33
CA ILE A 539 -9.44 -18.69 -19.71
C ILE A 539 -8.03 -19.22 -20.01
N SER A 540 -7.09 -19.12 -19.06
CA SER A 540 -5.70 -19.63 -19.17
C SER A 540 -5.10 -19.48 -20.58
N PRO A 541 -4.92 -18.24 -21.08
CA PRO A 541 -4.64 -17.99 -22.49
C PRO A 541 -3.26 -18.46 -22.96
N PHE A 542 -2.29 -18.62 -22.06
CA PHE A 542 -0.92 -18.97 -22.40
C PHE A 542 -0.64 -20.46 -22.14
N LYS A 543 0.04 -21.13 -23.08
CA LYS A 543 0.41 -22.55 -22.98
C LYS A 543 1.35 -22.81 -21.80
N GLU A 544 2.31 -21.91 -21.59
CA GLU A 544 3.29 -22.02 -20.50
C GLU A 544 2.61 -22.17 -19.13
N ASP A 545 1.57 -21.36 -18.87
CA ASP A 545 0.84 -21.38 -17.60
C ASP A 545 0.07 -22.69 -17.40
N ARG A 546 -0.52 -23.24 -18.48
CA ARG A 546 -1.21 -24.54 -18.42
C ARG A 546 -0.24 -25.68 -18.21
N ASN A 547 0.93 -25.63 -18.85
CA ASN A 547 2.01 -26.60 -18.65
C ASN A 547 2.57 -26.57 -17.23
N PHE A 548 2.68 -25.38 -16.63
CA PHE A 548 3.03 -25.24 -15.22
C PHE A 548 2.04 -25.99 -14.32
N VAL A 549 0.73 -25.76 -14.47
CA VAL A 549 -0.29 -26.44 -13.65
C VAL A 549 -0.25 -27.95 -13.88
N ARG A 550 -0.07 -28.40 -15.13
CA ARG A 550 0.11 -29.81 -15.47
C ARG A 550 1.30 -30.43 -14.73
N GLY A 551 2.41 -29.68 -14.57
CA GLY A 551 3.60 -30.12 -13.85
C GLY A 551 3.47 -30.17 -12.32
N LEU A 552 2.41 -29.61 -11.73
CA LEU A 552 2.15 -29.68 -10.29
C LEU A 552 1.66 -31.06 -9.83
N LEU A 553 1.20 -31.90 -10.76
CA LEU A 553 0.50 -33.15 -10.51
C LEU A 553 1.22 -34.33 -11.18
N GLU A 554 0.97 -35.54 -10.68
CA GLU A 554 1.50 -36.75 -11.29
C GLU A 554 0.97 -36.95 -12.72
N PRO A 555 1.74 -37.57 -13.63
CA PRO A 555 1.30 -37.84 -15.00
C PRO A 555 -0.08 -38.52 -15.05
N GLY A 556 -0.99 -37.96 -15.85
CA GLY A 556 -2.35 -38.47 -16.00
C GLY A 556 -3.36 -38.02 -14.95
N LYS A 557 -2.95 -37.22 -13.95
CA LYS A 557 -3.85 -36.62 -12.94
C LYS A 557 -4.34 -35.22 -13.29
N PHE A 558 -3.77 -34.61 -14.34
CA PHE A 558 -4.24 -33.37 -14.96
C PHE A 558 -4.84 -33.67 -16.34
N VAL A 559 -6.07 -33.23 -16.59
CA VAL A 559 -6.79 -33.41 -17.85
C VAL A 559 -7.12 -32.04 -18.42
N GLU A 560 -6.47 -31.66 -19.51
CA GLU A 560 -6.71 -30.41 -20.23
C GLU A 560 -7.86 -30.59 -21.22
N ILE A 561 -8.93 -29.83 -21.02
CA ILE A 561 -10.15 -29.89 -21.81
C ILE A 561 -10.28 -28.56 -22.55
N TYR A 562 -10.08 -28.60 -23.87
CA TYR A 562 -10.24 -27.41 -24.69
C TYR A 562 -11.71 -27.22 -25.09
N ILE A 563 -12.33 -26.17 -24.57
CA ILE A 563 -13.69 -25.77 -24.93
C ILE A 563 -13.60 -24.84 -26.14
N TYR A 564 -13.79 -25.41 -27.32
CA TYR A 564 -13.76 -24.68 -28.57
C TYR A 564 -15.08 -23.95 -28.80
N CYS A 565 -14.96 -22.66 -29.12
CA CYS A 565 -16.01 -21.81 -29.66
C CYS A 565 -15.33 -20.67 -30.42
N SER A 566 -15.77 -20.40 -31.65
CA SER A 566 -15.27 -19.24 -32.41
C SER A 566 -15.55 -17.94 -31.67
N ILE A 567 -14.70 -16.94 -31.91
CA ILE A 567 -14.82 -15.64 -31.26
C ILE A 567 -16.14 -14.94 -31.60
N ASP A 568 -16.62 -15.06 -32.83
CA ASP A 568 -17.87 -14.44 -33.27
C ASP A 568 -19.07 -15.02 -32.54
N GLU A 569 -19.05 -16.32 -32.25
CA GLU A 569 -20.11 -16.97 -31.49
C GLU A 569 -20.01 -16.63 -30.00
N CYS A 570 -18.79 -16.53 -29.44
CA CYS A 570 -18.58 -16.04 -28.07
C CYS A 570 -19.11 -14.59 -27.91
N ARG A 571 -18.90 -13.74 -28.92
CA ARG A 571 -19.41 -12.36 -28.99
C ARG A 571 -20.93 -12.29 -29.06
N LYS A 572 -21.59 -13.22 -29.77
CA LYS A 572 -23.06 -13.28 -29.81
C LYS A 572 -23.64 -13.70 -28.47
N ARG A 573 -23.00 -14.66 -27.79
CA ARG A 573 -23.45 -15.16 -26.48
C ARG A 573 -23.25 -14.11 -25.37
N ASP A 574 -22.10 -13.43 -25.35
CA ASP A 574 -21.64 -12.38 -24.41
C ASP A 574 -22.45 -12.22 -23.10
N PRO A 575 -22.51 -13.27 -22.26
CA PRO A 575 -23.44 -13.31 -21.12
C PRO A 575 -23.16 -12.24 -20.07
N ASN A 576 -21.89 -11.81 -19.97
CA ASN A 576 -21.42 -10.82 -19.00
C ASN A 576 -21.21 -9.42 -19.64
N GLY A 577 -21.58 -9.24 -20.91
CA GLY A 577 -21.41 -7.97 -21.63
C GLY A 577 -19.95 -7.52 -21.82
N LEU A 578 -18.99 -8.46 -21.72
CA LEU A 578 -17.56 -8.18 -21.72
C LEU A 578 -17.04 -7.88 -23.12
N TYR A 579 -17.56 -8.56 -24.14
CA TYR A 579 -17.17 -8.31 -25.54
C TYR A 579 -17.65 -6.92 -26.00
N LYS A 580 -18.87 -6.52 -25.63
CA LYS A 580 -19.38 -5.16 -25.90
C LYS A 580 -18.51 -4.08 -25.23
N LYS A 581 -18.14 -4.29 -23.95
CA LYS A 581 -17.28 -3.36 -23.21
C LYS A 581 -15.86 -3.29 -23.78
N ALA A 582 -15.28 -4.41 -24.21
CA ALA A 582 -13.98 -4.43 -24.86
C ALA A 582 -13.99 -3.68 -26.20
N LEU A 583 -14.99 -3.91 -27.06
CA LEU A 583 -15.11 -3.22 -28.37
C LEU A 583 -15.36 -1.70 -28.24
N SER A 584 -15.99 -1.25 -27.15
CA SER A 584 -16.16 0.18 -26.84
C SER A 584 -14.88 0.86 -26.31
N GLY A 585 -13.78 0.11 -26.14
CA GLY A 585 -12.53 0.60 -25.55
C GLY A 585 -12.53 0.71 -24.01
N SER A 586 -13.62 0.30 -23.36
CA SER A 586 -13.77 0.34 -21.89
C SER A 586 -12.97 -0.75 -21.16
N ILE A 587 -12.64 -1.86 -21.85
CA ILE A 587 -11.77 -2.93 -21.34
C ILE A 587 -10.64 -3.14 -22.35
N LYS A 588 -9.41 -2.85 -21.96
CA LYS A 588 -8.20 -3.08 -22.77
C LYS A 588 -7.61 -4.46 -22.47
N ASN A 589 -6.84 -5.02 -23.41
CA ASN A 589 -6.17 -6.33 -23.30
C ASN A 589 -7.13 -7.52 -23.14
N PHE A 590 -8.30 -7.48 -23.77
CA PHE A 590 -9.26 -8.57 -23.68
C PHE A 590 -8.84 -9.78 -24.52
N THR A 591 -8.86 -11.00 -23.95
CA THR A 591 -8.41 -12.21 -24.64
C THR A 591 -9.28 -12.54 -25.85
N GLY A 592 -8.64 -12.72 -26.99
CA GLY A 592 -9.28 -12.94 -28.29
C GLY A 592 -9.52 -11.66 -29.08
N ILE A 593 -9.43 -10.46 -28.48
CA ILE A 593 -9.52 -9.18 -29.21
C ILE A 593 -8.14 -8.50 -29.24
N ASP A 594 -7.67 -8.04 -28.08
CA ASP A 594 -6.42 -7.26 -27.97
C ASP A 594 -5.28 -8.05 -27.31
N SER A 595 -5.55 -9.29 -26.87
CA SER A 595 -4.59 -10.20 -26.24
C SER A 595 -4.74 -11.62 -26.82
N PRO A 596 -3.65 -12.32 -27.14
CA PRO A 596 -3.72 -13.63 -27.80
C PRO A 596 -4.31 -14.72 -26.89
N TYR A 597 -4.88 -15.74 -27.52
CA TYR A 597 -5.22 -17.02 -26.89
C TYR A 597 -4.47 -18.12 -27.62
N GLU A 598 -3.60 -18.83 -26.91
CA GLU A 598 -2.81 -19.92 -27.45
C GLU A 598 -3.56 -21.24 -27.28
N ILE A 599 -4.05 -21.78 -28.40
CA ILE A 599 -4.78 -23.04 -28.44
C ILE A 599 -3.89 -24.18 -27.91
N PRO A 600 -4.38 -25.07 -27.03
CA PRO A 600 -3.64 -26.24 -26.57
C PRO A 600 -3.18 -27.13 -27.73
N ASP A 601 -1.93 -27.60 -27.71
CA ASP A 601 -1.38 -28.45 -28.78
C ASP A 601 -1.88 -29.89 -28.67
N ASN A 602 -1.95 -30.44 -27.46
CA ASN A 602 -2.35 -31.83 -27.19
C ASN A 602 -3.32 -31.90 -25.99
N PRO A 603 -4.51 -31.27 -26.05
CA PRO A 603 -5.49 -31.43 -24.99
C PRO A 603 -6.04 -32.86 -24.97
N GLU A 604 -6.30 -33.41 -23.78
CA GLU A 604 -6.90 -34.73 -23.62
C GLU A 604 -8.30 -34.82 -24.23
N LEU A 605 -9.04 -33.71 -24.24
CA LEU A 605 -10.37 -33.60 -24.85
C LEU A 605 -10.55 -32.24 -25.52
N ILE A 606 -11.29 -32.24 -26.64
CA ILE A 606 -11.76 -31.03 -27.32
C ILE A 606 -13.28 -31.10 -27.42
N LEU A 607 -13.97 -30.08 -26.89
CA LEU A 607 -15.42 -29.96 -26.93
C LEU A 607 -15.83 -28.75 -27.78
N ASP A 608 -16.45 -29.02 -28.93
CA ASP A 608 -16.95 -27.99 -29.85
C ASP A 608 -18.38 -27.58 -29.47
N THR A 609 -18.50 -26.53 -28.65
CA THR A 609 -19.79 -26.04 -28.12
C THR A 609 -20.61 -25.27 -29.15
N GLN A 610 -20.14 -25.14 -30.39
CA GLN A 610 -20.94 -24.62 -31.50
C GLN A 610 -21.80 -25.71 -32.13
N LYS A 611 -21.33 -26.95 -32.07
CA LYS A 611 -21.96 -28.11 -32.73
C LYS A 611 -22.56 -29.10 -31.75
N MET A 612 -22.13 -29.07 -30.49
CA MET A 612 -22.55 -30.01 -29.46
C MET A 612 -23.38 -29.30 -28.39
N PRO A 613 -24.57 -29.83 -28.05
CA PRO A 613 -25.32 -29.36 -26.87
C PRO A 613 -24.55 -29.70 -25.59
N VAL A 614 -24.86 -28.99 -24.50
CA VAL A 614 -24.16 -29.11 -23.21
C VAL A 614 -24.21 -30.55 -22.71
N GLU A 615 -25.37 -31.22 -22.83
CA GLU A 615 -25.58 -32.59 -22.39
C GLU A 615 -24.60 -33.55 -23.06
N LYS A 616 -24.41 -33.42 -24.38
CA LYS A 616 -23.48 -34.26 -25.16
C LYS A 616 -22.03 -34.00 -24.76
N CYS A 617 -21.65 -32.75 -24.49
CA CYS A 617 -20.33 -32.40 -23.98
C CYS A 617 -20.05 -33.03 -22.62
N VAL A 618 -21.06 -33.04 -21.74
CA VAL A 618 -20.97 -33.64 -20.40
C VAL A 618 -20.94 -35.17 -20.47
N ASP A 619 -21.71 -35.79 -21.35
CA ASP A 619 -21.68 -37.24 -21.59
C ASP A 619 -20.27 -37.68 -22.02
N MET A 620 -19.65 -36.96 -22.96
CA MET A 620 -18.27 -37.24 -23.39
C MET A 620 -17.25 -37.11 -22.25
N LEU A 621 -17.45 -36.17 -21.33
CA LEU A 621 -16.60 -36.01 -20.15
C LEU A 621 -16.78 -37.17 -19.18
N GLU A 622 -18.02 -37.58 -18.89
CA GLU A 622 -18.28 -38.76 -18.04
C GLU A 622 -17.67 -40.03 -18.64
N ASP A 623 -17.87 -40.27 -19.94
CA ASP A 623 -17.33 -41.43 -20.64
C ASP A 623 -15.79 -41.45 -20.60
N TYR A 624 -15.16 -40.28 -20.74
CA TYR A 624 -13.72 -40.15 -20.58
C TYR A 624 -13.27 -40.51 -19.15
N LEU A 625 -13.97 -40.01 -18.13
CA LEU A 625 -13.66 -40.29 -16.73
C LEU A 625 -13.82 -41.78 -16.39
N VAL A 626 -14.83 -42.45 -16.94
CA VAL A 626 -15.01 -43.91 -16.80
C VAL A 626 -13.88 -44.65 -17.51
N LYS A 627 -13.56 -44.28 -18.77
CA LYS A 627 -12.48 -44.90 -19.55
C LYS A 627 -11.10 -44.75 -18.90
N LYS A 628 -10.87 -43.67 -18.16
CA LYS A 628 -9.65 -43.43 -17.38
C LYS A 628 -9.69 -44.03 -15.97
N SER A 629 -10.73 -44.79 -15.65
CA SER A 629 -10.95 -45.41 -14.33
C SER A 629 -10.94 -44.39 -13.19
N VAL A 630 -11.37 -43.15 -13.47
CA VAL A 630 -11.60 -42.13 -12.45
C VAL A 630 -12.93 -42.40 -11.76
N LEU A 631 -13.95 -42.71 -12.55
CA LEU A 631 -15.27 -43.11 -12.07
C LEU A 631 -15.45 -44.62 -12.22
N PRO A 632 -16.24 -45.26 -11.34
CA PRO A 632 -16.70 -46.63 -11.57
C PRO A 632 -17.62 -46.68 -12.80
N GLU A 633 -17.67 -47.83 -13.47
CA GLU A 633 -18.65 -48.08 -14.53
C GLU A 633 -20.08 -47.93 -14.00
N LYS A 634 -20.99 -47.44 -14.85
CA LYS A 634 -22.38 -47.13 -14.49
C LYS A 634 -23.19 -48.35 -14.11
#